data_AF-A0A395GNP9-F1
#
_entry.id   AF-A0A395GNP9-F1
#
_cell.length_a   1.000
_cell.length_b   1.000
_cell.length_c   1.000
_cell.angle_alpha   90.00
_cell.angle_beta   90.00
_cell.angle_gamma   90.00
#
_symmetry.space_group_name_H-M   'P 1'
#
loop_
_entity.id
_entity.type
_entity.pdbx_description
1 polymer ?
#
loop_
_entity_poly.entity_id
_entity_poly.type
_entity_poly.pdbx_seq_one_letter_code
_entity_poly.pdbx_strand_id
1 'polypeptide(L)'
;MGTLRLTIPSPSPALTFVRNRQRKFLYAGLSSILLLVLWGTLLIVFDAPYGGLGQGIGSDGVSLEAVRNQTLGFEKIFCINLPSRTDKRDAIVLGSSITQFHVDWIDGVSSEDMSPKAYPPHLDDADRPRMLPGEIGSWRAHVNALQRIVSERISTALILEDDVDWDVTLKTQLHDFAQGALALQPNQPHASPYGPSWDLLWLGHCGMKCERNSPFYIIKNDPTSVPAYALPQYWAGPAIHPLVDNIKHNRLICKSTLAVCSTAYAVTLPAAQKILAAVSVAPTEESMPAGESIVYDVMLGRLCETGYLRCISTYPSVMGNWKGAGLPSKGSDIQYRYDGPREERVFEGASFWGVVYSVMDNLGGLVSGERVVRASVRDVMLPVLDLGRVKGNRGKLHVLDYEEMVLSGV
;
A
#
# COMPACT_ATOMS: atom_id res chain seq x y z
N MET A 1 -27.14 48.07 -84.42
CA MET A 1 -27.08 46.76 -83.74
C MET A 1 -27.59 46.95 -82.32
N GLY A 2 -28.78 46.44 -82.03
CA GLY A 2 -29.53 46.72 -80.81
C GLY A 2 -29.01 45.94 -79.60
N THR A 3 -28.82 46.64 -78.49
CA THR A 3 -28.60 46.05 -77.18
C THR A 3 -29.95 45.96 -76.46
N LEU A 4 -30.45 44.73 -76.32
CA LEU A 4 -31.60 44.40 -75.48
C LEU A 4 -31.23 44.70 -74.01
N ARG A 5 -31.77 45.79 -73.45
CA ARG A 5 -31.76 46.03 -71.99
C ARG A 5 -32.86 45.18 -71.36
N LEU A 6 -32.49 44.07 -70.74
CA LEU A 6 -33.34 43.32 -69.81
C LEU A 6 -33.29 44.01 -68.45
N THR A 7 -34.33 44.77 -68.12
CA THR A 7 -34.56 45.29 -66.77
C THR A 7 -35.04 44.15 -65.86
N ILE A 8 -34.14 43.62 -65.04
CA ILE A 8 -34.50 42.73 -63.93
C ILE A 8 -35.11 43.60 -62.81
N PRO A 9 -36.32 43.30 -62.30
CA PRO A 9 -36.90 44.07 -61.21
C PRO A 9 -36.08 43.90 -59.94
N SER A 10 -35.73 44.99 -59.25
CA SER A 10 -35.18 44.86 -57.90
C SER A 10 -36.28 44.31 -56.98
N PRO A 11 -35.96 43.38 -56.07
CA PRO A 11 -36.96 42.90 -55.12
C PRO A 11 -37.44 44.07 -54.26
N SER A 12 -38.76 44.21 -54.13
CA SER A 12 -39.39 45.24 -53.29
C SER A 12 -38.82 45.18 -51.87
N PRO A 13 -38.50 46.33 -51.22
CA PRO A 13 -37.90 46.38 -49.88
C PRO A 13 -38.73 45.66 -48.80
N ALA A 14 -40.03 45.44 -49.05
CA ALA A 14 -40.89 44.64 -48.19
C ALA A 14 -40.52 43.15 -48.17
N LEU A 15 -40.11 42.56 -49.30
CA LEU A 15 -39.76 41.14 -49.39
C LEU A 15 -38.40 40.83 -48.74
N THR A 16 -37.44 41.75 -48.84
CA THR A 16 -36.12 41.64 -48.18
C THR A 16 -36.24 41.80 -46.66
N PHE A 17 -37.13 42.67 -46.17
CA PHE A 17 -37.40 42.84 -44.74
C PHE A 17 -38.06 41.60 -44.13
N VAL A 18 -39.08 41.03 -44.78
CA VAL A 18 -39.74 39.79 -44.31
C VAL A 18 -38.76 38.62 -44.29
N ARG A 19 -37.90 38.48 -45.31
CA ARG A 19 -36.90 37.40 -45.41
C ARG A 19 -35.79 37.52 -44.37
N ASN A 20 -35.36 38.73 -44.00
CA ASN A 20 -34.42 38.95 -42.89
C ASN A 20 -35.07 38.74 -41.52
N ARG A 21 -36.35 39.12 -41.34
CA ARG A 21 -37.08 38.88 -40.10
C ARG A 21 -37.31 37.37 -39.88
N GLN A 22 -37.67 36.63 -40.91
CA GLN A 22 -37.80 35.17 -40.82
C GLN A 22 -36.47 34.45 -40.57
N ARG A 23 -35.36 34.91 -41.16
CA ARG A 23 -34.02 34.38 -40.84
C ARG A 23 -33.64 34.65 -39.38
N LYS A 24 -33.88 35.85 -38.86
CA LYS A 24 -33.63 36.17 -37.44
C LYS A 24 -34.47 35.30 -36.50
N PHE A 25 -35.74 35.04 -36.84
CA PHE A 25 -36.57 34.10 -36.06
C PHE A 25 -36.11 32.64 -36.18
N LEU A 26 -35.61 32.22 -37.33
CA LEU A 26 -35.00 30.89 -37.52
C LEU A 26 -33.70 30.73 -36.71
N TYR A 27 -32.82 31.73 -36.70
CA TYR A 27 -31.60 31.70 -35.90
C TYR A 27 -31.89 31.79 -34.40
N ALA A 28 -32.86 32.61 -33.99
CA ALA A 28 -33.31 32.65 -32.59
C ALA A 28 -33.91 31.30 -32.15
N GLY A 29 -34.75 30.68 -33.00
CA GLY A 29 -35.31 29.36 -32.75
C GLY A 29 -34.23 28.28 -32.64
N LEU A 30 -33.25 28.27 -33.55
CA LEU A 30 -32.12 27.34 -33.52
C LEU A 30 -31.23 27.53 -32.28
N SER A 31 -30.95 28.77 -31.87
CA SER A 31 -30.21 29.05 -30.63
C SER A 31 -30.99 28.64 -29.39
N SER A 32 -32.31 28.85 -29.35
CA SER A 32 -33.16 28.40 -28.23
C SER A 32 -33.23 26.87 -28.16
N ILE A 33 -33.29 26.17 -29.29
CA ILE A 33 -33.22 24.70 -29.33
C ILE A 33 -31.86 24.22 -28.84
N LEU A 34 -30.76 24.84 -29.29
CA LEU A 34 -29.42 24.47 -28.84
C LEU A 34 -29.24 24.68 -27.32
N LEU A 35 -29.78 25.79 -26.78
CA LEU A 35 -29.77 26.07 -25.34
C LEU A 35 -30.65 25.09 -24.57
N LEU A 36 -31.82 24.73 -25.08
CA LEU A 36 -32.70 23.72 -24.46
C LEU A 36 -32.10 22.31 -24.51
N VAL A 37 -31.38 21.97 -25.58
CA VAL A 37 -30.64 20.69 -25.67
C VAL A 37 -29.46 20.71 -24.71
N LEU A 38 -28.67 21.79 -24.65
CA LEU A 38 -27.58 21.93 -23.69
C LEU A 38 -28.08 21.86 -22.24
N TRP A 39 -29.18 22.56 -21.93
CA TRP A 39 -29.80 22.56 -20.61
C TRP A 39 -30.44 21.22 -20.28
N GLY A 40 -31.08 20.57 -21.26
CA GLY A 40 -31.60 19.20 -21.14
C GLY A 40 -30.51 18.16 -20.96
N THR A 41 -29.37 18.28 -21.66
CA THR A 41 -28.20 17.42 -21.42
C THR A 41 -27.55 17.69 -20.07
N LEU A 42 -27.55 18.95 -19.61
CA LEU A 42 -27.08 19.28 -18.27
C LEU A 42 -28.00 18.66 -17.21
N LEU A 43 -29.32 18.75 -17.40
CA LEU A 43 -30.30 18.08 -16.54
C LEU A 43 -30.15 16.56 -16.59
N ILE A 44 -29.89 15.94 -17.74
CA ILE A 44 -29.68 14.48 -17.85
C ILE A 44 -28.32 14.04 -17.26
N VAL A 45 -27.29 14.88 -17.32
CA VAL A 45 -25.98 14.61 -16.68
C VAL A 45 -26.04 14.83 -15.16
N PHE A 46 -26.90 15.73 -14.68
CA PHE A 46 -27.14 15.95 -13.24
C PHE A 46 -28.27 15.07 -12.64
N ASP A 47 -29.19 14.52 -13.45
CA ASP A 47 -30.22 13.52 -13.09
C ASP A 47 -29.83 12.09 -13.52
N ALA A 48 -28.59 11.86 -13.96
CA ALA A 48 -28.03 10.51 -13.92
C ALA A 48 -28.08 10.06 -12.44
N PRO A 49 -28.73 8.94 -12.13
CA PRO A 49 -29.21 8.65 -10.79
C PRO A 49 -28.05 8.42 -9.83
N TYR A 50 -27.61 9.47 -9.14
CA TYR A 50 -27.18 9.39 -7.76
C TYR A 50 -28.44 9.23 -6.89
N GLY A 51 -29.15 8.13 -7.15
CA GLY A 51 -30.47 7.81 -6.63
C GLY A 51 -30.47 6.35 -6.15
N GLY A 52 -29.68 6.11 -5.12
CA GLY A 52 -29.77 4.96 -4.23
C GLY A 52 -29.71 5.46 -2.79
N LEU A 53 -30.69 6.28 -2.39
CA LEU A 53 -30.95 6.62 -1.00
C LEU A 53 -32.15 5.80 -0.52
N GLY A 54 -31.98 5.10 0.60
CA GLY A 54 -33.10 4.89 1.53
C GLY A 54 -33.66 3.48 1.65
N GLN A 55 -32.82 2.48 1.92
CA GLN A 55 -33.17 1.52 2.97
C GLN A 55 -32.18 1.74 4.11
N GLY A 56 -32.72 1.96 5.32
CA GLY A 56 -32.00 2.52 6.46
C GLY A 56 -30.60 1.94 6.66
N ILE A 57 -29.59 2.72 6.32
CA ILE A 57 -28.23 2.50 6.79
C ILE A 57 -28.24 2.97 8.24
N GLY A 58 -28.52 2.01 9.14
CA GLY A 58 -28.01 2.10 10.49
C GLY A 58 -26.51 2.40 10.43
N SER A 59 -26.01 3.02 11.48
CA SER A 59 -24.61 3.41 11.69
C SER A 59 -23.62 2.24 11.72
N ASP A 60 -23.63 1.38 10.71
CA ASP A 60 -22.69 0.28 10.58
C ASP A 60 -21.49 0.82 9.79
N GLY A 61 -20.61 1.51 10.51
CA GLY A 61 -19.24 1.74 10.05
C GLY A 61 -18.65 0.42 9.55
N VAL A 62 -17.75 0.49 8.57
CA VAL A 62 -17.23 -0.72 7.91
C VAL A 62 -16.73 -1.70 8.98
N SER A 63 -17.40 -2.86 9.01
CA SER A 63 -17.14 -3.90 9.98
C SER A 63 -15.71 -4.40 9.83
N LEU A 64 -15.07 -4.77 10.94
CA LEU A 64 -13.79 -5.49 10.96
C LEU A 64 -13.79 -6.72 10.02
N GLU A 65 -14.98 -7.26 9.68
CA GLU A 65 -15.16 -8.31 8.68
C GLU A 65 -14.64 -7.93 7.28
N ALA A 66 -14.52 -6.64 6.94
CA ALA A 66 -13.96 -6.20 5.66
C ALA A 66 -12.52 -6.69 5.45
N VAL A 67 -11.75 -6.91 6.53
CA VAL A 67 -10.41 -7.50 6.46
C VAL A 67 -10.41 -8.89 5.82
N ARG A 68 -11.55 -9.61 5.86
CA ARG A 68 -11.65 -10.97 5.33
C ARG A 68 -11.94 -11.03 3.84
N ASN A 69 -12.26 -9.90 3.20
CA ASN A 69 -12.53 -9.85 1.77
C ASN A 69 -11.24 -10.13 0.95
N GLN A 70 -11.35 -10.08 -0.37
CA GLN A 70 -10.21 -10.35 -1.27
C GLN A 70 -9.22 -9.18 -1.38
N THR A 71 -9.54 -8.02 -0.81
CA THR A 71 -8.68 -6.82 -0.79
C THR A 71 -8.13 -6.54 0.60
N LEU A 72 -8.34 -7.45 1.56
CA LEU A 72 -7.93 -7.32 2.95
C LEU A 72 -8.46 -6.05 3.63
N GLY A 73 -9.58 -5.49 3.16
CA GLY A 73 -10.14 -4.24 3.68
C GLY A 73 -9.55 -2.95 3.09
N PHE A 74 -8.67 -3.06 2.08
CA PHE A 74 -8.22 -1.95 1.23
C PHE A 74 -9.07 -1.86 -0.04
N GLU A 75 -8.87 -0.82 -0.86
CA GLU A 75 -9.47 -0.78 -2.20
C GLU A 75 -8.67 -1.63 -3.19
N LYS A 76 -7.33 -1.53 -3.15
CA LYS A 76 -6.42 -2.29 -3.99
C LYS A 76 -5.28 -2.91 -3.19
N ILE A 77 -4.72 -3.99 -3.70
CA ILE A 77 -3.44 -4.53 -3.26
C ILE A 77 -2.54 -4.56 -4.49
N PHE A 78 -1.38 -3.92 -4.39
CA PHE A 78 -0.36 -3.92 -5.42
C PHE A 78 0.82 -4.78 -5.00
N CYS A 79 1.35 -5.58 -5.92
CA CYS A 79 2.63 -6.25 -5.75
C CYS A 79 3.62 -5.73 -6.80
N ILE A 80 4.77 -5.25 -6.32
CA ILE A 80 5.88 -4.78 -7.14
C ILE A 80 6.76 -5.98 -7.50
N ASN A 81 6.89 -6.26 -8.79
CA ASN A 81 7.69 -7.38 -9.29
C ASN A 81 8.38 -6.99 -10.59
N LEU A 82 9.65 -7.32 -10.73
CA LEU A 82 10.32 -7.21 -12.04
C LEU A 82 9.64 -8.16 -13.04
N PRO A 83 9.25 -7.70 -14.24
CA PRO A 83 8.62 -8.59 -15.23
C PRO A 83 9.45 -9.82 -15.62
N SER A 84 10.78 -9.74 -15.47
CA SER A 84 11.71 -10.85 -15.67
C SER A 84 11.68 -11.91 -14.56
N ARG A 85 11.21 -11.56 -13.36
CA ARG A 85 11.12 -12.43 -12.16
C ARG A 85 9.79 -13.19 -12.11
N THR A 86 9.56 -13.97 -13.16
CA THR A 86 8.37 -14.82 -13.29
C THR A 86 8.25 -15.84 -12.15
N ASP A 87 9.37 -16.32 -11.63
CA ASP A 87 9.43 -17.25 -10.49
C ASP A 87 8.80 -16.67 -9.21
N LYS A 88 9.08 -15.40 -8.91
CA LYS A 88 8.48 -14.70 -7.77
C LYS A 88 7.01 -14.35 -8.01
N ARG A 89 6.66 -13.94 -9.23
CA ARG A 89 5.27 -13.71 -9.61
C ARG A 89 4.41 -14.96 -9.43
N ASP A 90 4.90 -16.13 -9.86
CA ASP A 90 4.21 -17.41 -9.69
C ASP A 90 3.95 -17.73 -8.21
N ALA A 91 4.95 -17.47 -7.34
CA ALA A 91 4.83 -17.67 -5.90
C ALA A 91 3.72 -16.79 -5.27
N ILE A 92 3.70 -15.50 -5.60
CA ILE A 92 2.70 -14.55 -5.10
C ILE A 92 1.29 -14.90 -5.61
N VAL A 93 1.14 -15.24 -6.90
CA VAL A 93 -0.16 -15.64 -7.47
C VAL A 93 -0.71 -16.86 -6.73
N LEU A 94 0.12 -17.88 -6.54
CA LEU A 94 -0.30 -19.11 -5.89
C LEU A 94 -0.58 -18.90 -4.40
N GLY A 95 0.34 -18.23 -3.69
CA GLY A 95 0.19 -17.96 -2.26
C GLY A 95 -1.05 -17.12 -1.95
N SER A 96 -1.29 -16.05 -2.71
CA SER A 96 -2.45 -15.16 -2.51
C SER A 96 -3.78 -15.85 -2.84
N SER A 97 -3.78 -16.76 -3.83
CA SER A 97 -4.94 -17.61 -4.12
C SER A 97 -5.28 -18.53 -2.94
N ILE A 98 -4.28 -19.11 -2.28
CA ILE A 98 -4.47 -20.01 -1.13
C ILE A 98 -5.03 -19.25 0.08
N THR A 99 -4.54 -18.04 0.35
CA THR A 99 -5.02 -17.19 1.45
C THR A 99 -6.20 -16.28 1.05
N GLN A 100 -6.69 -16.44 -0.18
CA GLN A 100 -7.90 -15.83 -0.70
C GLN A 100 -7.89 -14.30 -0.73
N PHE A 101 -6.80 -13.71 -1.20
CA PHE A 101 -6.74 -12.30 -1.59
C PHE A 101 -6.16 -12.15 -3.00
N HIS A 102 -6.32 -10.97 -3.58
CA HIS A 102 -5.91 -10.69 -4.95
C HIS A 102 -4.93 -9.53 -5.00
N VAL A 103 -3.92 -9.62 -5.87
CA VAL A 103 -2.94 -8.56 -6.14
C VAL A 103 -3.04 -8.09 -7.58
N ASP A 104 -2.97 -6.78 -7.75
CA ASP A 104 -2.68 -6.12 -9.01
C ASP A 104 -1.16 -5.88 -9.12
N TRP A 105 -0.64 -5.87 -10.34
CA TRP A 105 0.80 -5.76 -10.55
C TRP A 105 1.26 -4.32 -10.79
N ILE A 106 2.41 -3.99 -10.21
CA ILE A 106 3.25 -2.86 -10.58
C ILE A 106 4.56 -3.44 -11.12
N ASP A 107 4.89 -3.12 -12.37
CA ASP A 107 6.14 -3.58 -12.94
C ASP A 107 7.31 -2.85 -12.25
N GLY A 108 8.23 -3.65 -11.71
CA GLY A 108 9.52 -3.18 -11.24
C GLY A 108 10.34 -2.63 -12.40
N VAL A 109 11.29 -1.75 -12.09
CA VAL A 109 12.10 -1.05 -13.09
C VAL A 109 13.57 -1.26 -12.76
N SER A 110 14.38 -1.63 -13.75
CA SER A 110 15.84 -1.60 -13.61
C SER A 110 16.32 -0.16 -13.77
N SER A 111 17.31 0.27 -12.99
CA SER A 111 17.91 1.59 -13.17
C SER A 111 18.51 1.78 -14.57
N GLU A 112 18.96 0.70 -15.22
CA GLU A 112 19.52 0.72 -16.58
C GLU A 112 18.47 1.07 -17.64
N ASP A 113 17.20 0.78 -17.38
CA ASP A 113 16.08 1.09 -18.28
C ASP A 113 15.54 2.51 -18.07
N MET A 114 16.10 3.25 -17.12
CA MET A 114 15.70 4.62 -16.79
C MET A 114 16.66 5.64 -17.39
N SER A 115 16.13 6.81 -17.76
CA SER A 115 17.00 7.96 -18.00
C SER A 115 17.65 8.38 -16.67
N PRO A 116 18.97 8.63 -16.61
CA PRO A 116 19.60 9.18 -15.40
C PRO A 116 18.99 10.52 -14.95
N LYS A 117 18.36 11.25 -15.87
CA LYS A 117 17.63 12.51 -15.57
C LYS A 117 16.33 12.28 -14.76
N ALA A 118 15.88 11.04 -14.66
CA ALA A 118 14.67 10.63 -13.95
C ALA A 118 14.99 9.82 -12.67
N TYR A 119 16.28 9.77 -12.28
CA TYR A 119 16.72 9.25 -10.99
C TYR A 119 16.16 10.08 -9.83
N PRO A 120 16.21 9.55 -8.59
CA PRO A 120 15.79 10.29 -7.41
C PRO A 120 16.39 11.71 -7.39
N PRO A 121 15.61 12.74 -7.04
CA PRO A 121 16.14 14.07 -6.79
C PRO A 121 17.31 14.01 -5.80
N HIS A 122 18.24 14.94 -5.93
CA HIS A 122 19.38 15.08 -5.01
C HIS A 122 20.35 13.89 -4.96
N LEU A 123 20.20 12.88 -5.82
CA LEU A 123 21.06 11.70 -5.85
C LEU A 123 22.56 12.02 -5.95
N ASP A 124 22.91 13.05 -6.73
CA ASP A 124 24.29 13.42 -7.03
C ASP A 124 24.89 14.49 -6.07
N ASP A 125 24.21 14.80 -4.97
CA ASP A 125 24.73 15.75 -3.96
C ASP A 125 26.03 15.22 -3.32
N ALA A 126 27.04 16.09 -3.17
CA ALA A 126 28.43 15.70 -2.88
C ALA A 126 28.65 14.88 -1.59
N ASP A 127 27.78 15.03 -0.58
CA ASP A 127 27.89 14.35 0.72
C ASP A 127 26.88 13.20 0.89
N ARG A 128 26.16 12.84 -0.18
CA ARG A 128 25.07 11.86 -0.09
C ARG A 128 25.60 10.41 -0.13
N PRO A 129 25.06 9.50 0.70
CA PRO A 129 25.35 8.08 0.58
C PRO A 129 24.98 7.55 -0.81
N ARG A 130 25.88 6.77 -1.40
CA ARG A 130 25.67 6.15 -2.70
C ARG A 130 24.49 5.18 -2.65
N MET A 131 23.56 5.31 -3.61
CA MET A 131 22.56 4.27 -3.88
C MET A 131 23.09 3.21 -4.85
N LEU A 132 22.72 1.96 -4.61
CA LEU A 132 22.91 0.85 -5.53
C LEU A 132 21.96 0.99 -6.74
N PRO A 133 22.35 0.49 -7.93
CA PRO A 133 21.46 0.43 -9.10
C PRO A 133 20.08 -0.18 -8.79
N GLY A 134 20.05 -1.30 -8.03
CA GLY A 134 18.81 -1.94 -7.62
C GLY A 134 17.98 -1.13 -6.62
N GLU A 135 18.60 -0.27 -5.80
CA GLU A 135 17.88 0.66 -4.91
C GLU A 135 17.21 1.78 -5.70
N ILE A 136 17.86 2.27 -6.76
CA ILE A 136 17.27 3.27 -7.68
C ILE A 136 16.06 2.67 -8.40
N GLY A 137 16.19 1.42 -8.87
CA GLY A 137 15.09 0.67 -9.49
C GLY A 137 13.93 0.42 -8.53
N SER A 138 14.23 -0.01 -7.30
CA SER A 138 13.24 -0.17 -6.23
C SER A 138 12.51 1.15 -5.94
N TRP A 139 13.24 2.25 -5.73
CA TRP A 139 12.65 3.58 -5.53
C TRP A 139 11.66 3.91 -6.65
N ARG A 140 12.05 3.73 -7.91
CA ARG A 140 11.17 4.04 -9.05
C ARG A 140 9.92 3.17 -9.07
N ALA A 141 10.04 1.90 -8.74
CA ALA A 141 8.91 0.97 -8.71
C ALA A 141 7.88 1.35 -7.62
N HIS A 142 8.34 1.73 -6.42
CA HIS A 142 7.44 2.25 -5.39
C HIS A 142 6.80 3.58 -5.80
N VAL A 143 7.56 4.49 -6.42
CA VAL A 143 7.01 5.75 -6.96
C VAL A 143 5.97 5.48 -8.05
N ASN A 144 6.15 4.46 -8.91
CA ASN A 144 5.12 4.03 -9.88
C ASN A 144 3.83 3.58 -9.19
N ALA A 145 3.93 2.81 -8.10
CA ALA A 145 2.75 2.39 -7.32
C ALA A 145 1.99 3.59 -6.76
N LEU A 146 2.70 4.56 -6.17
CA LEU A 146 2.11 5.81 -5.69
C LEU A 146 1.47 6.62 -6.82
N GLN A 147 2.14 6.70 -7.97
CA GLN A 147 1.64 7.41 -9.14
C GLN A 147 0.33 6.78 -9.65
N ARG A 148 0.24 5.44 -9.65
CA ARG A 148 -0.97 4.71 -10.00
C ARG A 148 -2.13 5.03 -9.05
N ILE A 149 -1.88 4.95 -7.74
CA ILE A 149 -2.86 5.32 -6.69
C ILE A 149 -3.41 6.73 -6.93
N VAL A 150 -2.52 7.69 -7.17
CA VAL A 150 -2.90 9.09 -7.40
C VAL A 150 -3.68 9.27 -8.70
N SER A 151 -3.23 8.66 -9.79
CA SER A 151 -3.85 8.81 -11.11
C SER A 151 -5.24 8.17 -11.20
N GLU A 152 -5.41 7.00 -10.59
CA GLU A 152 -6.66 6.24 -10.58
C GLU A 152 -7.58 6.66 -9.42
N ARG A 153 -7.11 7.54 -8.51
CA ARG A 153 -7.82 8.00 -7.31
C ARG A 153 -8.21 6.85 -6.35
N ILE A 154 -7.34 5.86 -6.22
CA ILE A 154 -7.55 4.70 -5.35
C ILE A 154 -7.49 5.16 -3.89
N SER A 155 -8.58 4.97 -3.13
CA SER A 155 -8.73 5.51 -1.77
C SER A 155 -7.72 4.96 -0.77
N THR A 156 -7.45 3.64 -0.84
CA THR A 156 -6.46 2.95 -0.01
C THR A 156 -5.82 1.80 -0.78
N ALA A 157 -4.51 1.65 -0.66
CA ALA A 157 -3.81 0.54 -1.29
C ALA A 157 -2.74 -0.05 -0.36
N LEU A 158 -2.70 -1.38 -0.28
CA LEU A 158 -1.58 -2.14 0.26
C LEU A 158 -0.56 -2.38 -0.86
N ILE A 159 0.72 -2.14 -0.59
CA ILE A 159 1.83 -2.32 -1.53
C ILE A 159 2.76 -3.37 -0.95
N LEU A 160 3.09 -4.37 -1.76
CA LEU A 160 3.90 -5.54 -1.42
C LEU A 160 5.13 -5.62 -2.33
N GLU A 161 6.27 -6.05 -1.79
CA GLU A 161 7.43 -6.49 -2.58
C GLU A 161 7.24 -7.94 -3.06
N ASP A 162 7.95 -8.37 -4.11
CA ASP A 162 7.75 -9.70 -4.73
C ASP A 162 8.38 -10.88 -3.98
N ASP A 163 9.16 -10.61 -2.95
CA ASP A 163 9.70 -11.61 -2.02
C ASP A 163 8.98 -11.61 -0.66
N VAL A 164 7.82 -10.96 -0.57
CA VAL A 164 6.99 -11.00 0.65
C VAL A 164 6.43 -12.41 0.89
N ASP A 165 6.26 -12.75 2.16
CA ASP A 165 5.48 -13.89 2.61
C ASP A 165 4.68 -13.54 3.86
N TRP A 166 3.71 -14.38 4.20
CA TRP A 166 2.79 -14.15 5.30
C TRP A 166 2.38 -15.46 5.96
N ASP A 167 1.87 -15.38 7.19
CA ASP A 167 1.26 -16.56 7.81
C ASP A 167 -0.01 -16.96 7.06
N VAL A 168 -0.29 -18.26 6.96
CA VAL A 168 -1.54 -18.80 6.39
C VAL A 168 -2.81 -18.22 7.04
N THR A 169 -2.69 -17.69 8.26
CA THR A 169 -3.75 -17.01 9.02
C THR A 169 -3.75 -15.48 8.85
N LEU A 170 -3.18 -14.94 7.76
CA LEU A 170 -3.02 -13.51 7.52
C LEU A 170 -4.27 -12.67 7.82
N LYS A 171 -5.45 -13.12 7.39
CA LYS A 171 -6.72 -12.41 7.63
C LYS A 171 -7.06 -12.28 9.12
N THR A 172 -6.69 -13.28 9.93
CA THR A 172 -6.84 -13.22 11.40
C THR A 172 -5.85 -12.22 11.99
N GLN A 173 -4.59 -12.25 11.56
CA GLN A 173 -3.59 -11.28 12.03
C GLN A 173 -3.96 -9.84 11.68
N LEU A 174 -4.45 -9.60 10.46
CA LEU A 174 -4.90 -8.28 10.02
C LEU A 174 -6.17 -7.82 10.74
N HIS A 175 -7.04 -8.75 11.12
CA HIS A 175 -8.22 -8.43 11.94
C HIS A 175 -7.78 -7.97 13.33
N ASP A 176 -6.83 -8.66 13.96
CA ASP A 176 -6.30 -8.29 15.27
C ASP A 176 -5.47 -6.99 15.19
N PHE A 177 -4.74 -6.80 14.09
CA PHE A 177 -4.08 -5.53 13.76
C PHE A 177 -5.07 -4.38 13.67
N ALA A 178 -6.17 -4.57 12.93
CA ALA A 178 -7.22 -3.56 12.78
C ALA A 178 -7.85 -3.17 14.13
N GLN A 179 -8.07 -4.13 15.04
CA GLN A 179 -8.53 -3.82 16.41
C GLN A 179 -7.54 -2.93 17.17
N GLY A 180 -6.25 -3.23 17.12
CA GLY A 180 -5.23 -2.40 17.75
C GLY A 180 -5.10 -1.02 17.10
N ALA A 181 -5.12 -0.95 15.77
CA ALA A 181 -5.07 0.30 15.02
C ALA A 181 -6.25 1.22 15.38
N LEU A 182 -7.47 0.67 15.47
CA LEU A 182 -8.65 1.41 15.91
C LEU A 182 -8.54 1.93 17.34
N ALA A 183 -8.02 1.10 18.27
CA ALA A 183 -7.85 1.49 19.66
C ALA A 183 -6.86 2.66 19.85
N LEU A 184 -5.96 2.88 18.90
CA LEU A 184 -4.96 3.96 18.92
C LEU A 184 -5.46 5.27 18.31
N GLN A 185 -6.69 5.27 17.78
CA GLN A 185 -7.26 6.36 17.02
C GLN A 185 -8.53 6.89 17.69
N PRO A 186 -8.95 8.13 17.38
CA PRO A 186 -10.23 8.64 17.85
C PRO A 186 -11.41 7.76 17.38
N ASN A 187 -12.36 7.52 18.28
CA ASN A 187 -13.59 6.80 17.94
C ASN A 187 -14.50 7.71 17.09
N GLN A 188 -14.42 7.56 15.77
CA GLN A 188 -15.20 8.32 14.80
C GLN A 188 -15.74 7.36 13.72
N PRO A 189 -16.89 7.65 13.09
CA PRO A 189 -17.38 6.85 11.97
C PRO A 189 -16.31 6.76 10.86
N HIS A 190 -16.04 5.54 10.39
CA HIS A 190 -15.00 5.30 9.40
C HIS A 190 -15.42 4.21 8.41
N ALA A 191 -14.86 4.31 7.19
CA ALA A 191 -15.08 3.34 6.11
C ALA A 191 -13.91 2.35 5.94
N SER A 192 -12.80 2.55 6.65
CA SER A 192 -11.67 1.60 6.65
C SER A 192 -11.71 0.74 7.91
N PRO A 193 -11.53 -0.59 7.84
CA PRO A 193 -11.44 -1.40 9.06
C PRO A 193 -10.22 -1.03 9.93
N TYR A 194 -9.24 -0.34 9.36
CA TYR A 194 -8.01 0.10 10.05
C TYR A 194 -8.14 1.48 10.72
N GLY A 195 -9.33 2.09 10.67
CA GLY A 195 -9.65 3.33 11.35
C GLY A 195 -9.64 4.59 10.47
N PRO A 196 -10.08 5.74 11.04
CA PRO A 196 -10.31 6.97 10.29
C PRO A 196 -9.05 7.82 10.03
N SER A 197 -7.96 7.56 10.73
CA SER A 197 -6.91 8.55 11.00
C SER A 197 -5.49 7.99 10.90
N TRP A 198 -5.24 7.21 9.85
CA TRP A 198 -3.90 6.77 9.44
C TRP A 198 -3.56 7.30 8.04
N ASP A 199 -2.28 7.57 7.80
CA ASP A 199 -1.74 7.90 6.47
C ASP A 199 -1.00 6.68 5.90
N LEU A 200 -0.26 5.98 6.75
CA LEU A 200 0.49 4.77 6.40
C LEU A 200 0.32 3.65 7.46
N LEU A 201 0.11 2.43 7.00
CA LEU A 201 0.19 1.22 7.83
C LEU A 201 1.43 0.43 7.42
N TRP A 202 2.37 0.21 8.34
CA TRP A 202 3.56 -0.57 8.07
C TRP A 202 3.35 -2.00 8.56
N LEU A 203 3.20 -2.96 7.63
CA LEU A 203 2.79 -4.34 7.92
C LEU A 203 3.94 -5.35 7.78
N GLY A 204 4.96 -5.00 6.98
CA GLY A 204 6.18 -5.75 6.77
C GLY A 204 7.39 -4.82 6.82
N HIS A 205 8.30 -5.07 7.77
CA HIS A 205 9.49 -4.26 8.01
C HIS A 205 10.61 -5.08 8.63
N CYS A 206 11.83 -4.55 8.56
CA CYS A 206 13.01 -5.09 9.21
C CYS A 206 13.45 -4.21 10.38
N GLY A 207 12.50 -3.64 11.13
CA GLY A 207 12.79 -2.83 12.31
C GLY A 207 11.89 -1.61 12.39
N MET A 208 11.58 -1.21 13.62
CA MET A 208 10.71 -0.06 13.86
C MET A 208 10.92 0.57 15.22
N LYS A 209 10.42 1.80 15.40
CA LYS A 209 10.24 2.50 16.68
C LYS A 209 8.79 2.97 16.79
N CYS A 210 8.24 2.84 17.99
CA CYS A 210 6.96 3.42 18.36
C CYS A 210 7.13 4.83 18.93
N GLU A 211 6.06 5.61 18.89
CA GLU A 211 5.98 6.89 19.58
C GLU A 211 6.14 6.70 21.10
N ARG A 212 7.11 7.41 21.69
CA ARG A 212 7.33 7.37 23.15
C ARG A 212 6.19 8.06 23.89
N ASN A 213 5.96 7.64 25.13
CA ASN A 213 4.92 8.19 26.02
C ASN A 213 3.51 8.16 25.41
N SER A 214 3.28 7.31 24.41
CA SER A 214 1.99 7.11 23.77
C SER A 214 1.45 5.71 24.07
N PRO A 215 0.12 5.54 24.17
CA PRO A 215 -0.46 4.22 24.29
C PRO A 215 -0.08 3.32 23.12
N PHE A 216 0.16 2.04 23.40
CA PHE A 216 0.33 0.98 22.42
C PHE A 216 -0.54 -0.22 22.82
N TYR A 217 -0.99 -0.97 21.83
CA TYR A 217 -1.88 -2.10 22.01
C TYR A 217 -1.07 -3.39 22.09
N ILE A 218 -1.34 -4.23 23.09
CA ILE A 218 -0.67 -5.52 23.27
C ILE A 218 -1.68 -6.65 23.08
N ILE A 219 -1.44 -7.48 22.07
CA ILE A 219 -2.09 -8.78 21.91
C ILE A 219 -1.21 -9.80 22.62
N LYS A 220 -1.73 -10.40 23.69
CA LYS A 220 -1.01 -11.42 24.47
C LYS A 220 -1.26 -12.82 23.91
N ASN A 221 -0.27 -13.70 24.01
CA ASN A 221 -0.37 -15.09 23.60
C ASN A 221 -0.76 -15.26 22.11
N ASP A 222 -0.19 -14.43 21.24
CA ASP A 222 -0.33 -14.56 19.80
C ASP A 222 0.54 -15.73 19.28
N PRO A 223 -0.06 -16.82 18.79
CA PRO A 223 0.69 -17.98 18.29
C PRO A 223 1.42 -17.69 16.98
N THR A 224 1.16 -16.55 16.35
CA THR A 224 1.83 -16.09 15.12
C THR A 224 2.89 -15.01 15.39
N SER A 225 3.11 -14.64 16.66
CA SER A 225 4.16 -13.70 17.03
C SER A 225 5.53 -14.37 16.91
N VAL A 226 6.34 -13.88 15.99
CA VAL A 226 7.68 -14.40 15.71
C VAL A 226 8.59 -14.20 16.93
N PRO A 227 9.32 -15.25 17.38
CA PRO A 227 10.28 -15.10 18.47
C PRO A 227 11.49 -14.26 18.03
N ALA A 228 12.10 -13.53 18.97
CA ALA A 228 13.16 -12.55 18.68
C ALA A 228 14.35 -13.12 17.85
N TYR A 229 14.73 -14.38 18.06
CA TYR A 229 15.84 -15.01 17.33
C TYR A 229 15.51 -15.33 15.85
N ALA A 230 14.22 -15.37 15.50
CA ALA A 230 13.73 -15.67 14.15
C ALA A 230 13.23 -14.41 13.42
N LEU A 231 13.39 -13.24 14.03
CA LEU A 231 13.23 -11.97 13.33
C LEU A 231 14.32 -11.86 12.25
N PRO A 232 14.05 -11.21 11.10
CA PRO A 232 15.11 -10.80 10.20
C PRO A 232 16.09 -9.89 10.94
N GLN A 233 17.22 -9.57 10.31
CA GLN A 233 18.11 -8.56 10.88
C GLN A 233 17.37 -7.23 11.01
N TYR A 234 17.20 -6.78 12.25
CA TYR A 234 16.52 -5.52 12.53
C TYR A 234 17.49 -4.35 12.46
N TRP A 235 17.20 -3.37 11.62
CA TRP A 235 18.02 -2.16 11.39
C TRP A 235 17.50 -0.94 12.15
N ALA A 236 16.30 -1.02 12.72
CA ALA A 236 15.73 -0.02 13.61
C ALA A 236 15.08 -0.69 14.84
N GLY A 237 15.23 -0.04 16.00
CA GLY A 237 14.64 -0.49 17.25
C GLY A 237 15.31 0.11 18.48
N PRO A 238 14.95 -0.37 19.69
CA PRO A 238 13.78 -1.22 19.99
C PRO A 238 12.45 -0.57 19.58
N ALA A 239 11.37 -1.34 19.44
CA ALA A 239 10.05 -0.82 19.12
C ALA A 239 9.50 0.03 20.27
N ILE A 240 9.42 -0.53 21.47
CA ILE A 240 9.04 0.20 22.70
C ILE A 240 10.24 0.29 23.64
N HIS A 241 10.71 -0.87 24.09
CA HIS A 241 11.84 -1.06 25.00
C HIS A 241 12.16 -2.56 25.11
N PRO A 242 13.42 -3.01 25.29
CA PRO A 242 13.75 -4.43 25.33
C PRO A 242 12.97 -5.25 26.37
N LEU A 243 12.55 -4.65 27.48
CA LEU A 243 11.71 -5.33 28.50
C LEU A 243 10.29 -5.64 28.02
N VAL A 244 9.76 -4.85 27.09
CA VAL A 244 8.43 -5.04 26.50
C VAL A 244 8.54 -5.90 25.24
N ASP A 245 9.50 -5.56 24.37
CA ASP A 245 9.71 -6.21 23.08
C ASP A 245 10.11 -7.70 23.22
N ASN A 246 10.77 -8.08 24.32
CA ASN A 246 11.20 -9.46 24.57
C ASN A 246 10.14 -10.30 25.30
N ILE A 247 8.96 -9.76 25.59
CA ILE A 247 7.87 -10.58 26.16
C ILE A 247 7.41 -11.55 25.07
N LYS A 248 7.69 -12.84 25.29
CA LYS A 248 7.40 -13.89 24.31
C LYS A 248 5.92 -13.91 23.95
N HIS A 249 5.66 -14.12 22.66
CA HIS A 249 4.33 -14.32 22.10
C HIS A 249 3.38 -13.12 22.28
N ASN A 250 3.94 -11.92 22.49
CA ASN A 250 3.17 -10.69 22.41
C ASN A 250 3.38 -10.05 21.05
N ARG A 251 2.27 -9.58 20.46
CA ARG A 251 2.31 -8.65 19.34
C ARG A 251 1.90 -7.27 19.82
N LEU A 252 2.73 -6.29 19.49
CA LEU A 252 2.53 -4.87 19.79
C LEU A 252 1.98 -4.19 18.55
N ILE A 253 1.04 -3.27 18.71
CA ILE A 253 0.57 -2.37 17.66
C ILE A 253 0.65 -0.95 18.24
N CYS A 254 1.25 -0.02 17.50
CA CYS A 254 1.51 1.32 18.02
C CYS A 254 1.50 2.35 16.89
N LYS A 255 1.38 3.63 17.27
CA LYS A 255 1.81 4.72 16.39
C LYS A 255 3.31 4.59 16.18
N SER A 256 3.73 4.52 14.93
CA SER A 256 5.12 4.33 14.56
C SER A 256 5.75 5.68 14.23
N THR A 257 6.92 5.93 14.81
CA THR A 257 7.76 7.08 14.47
C THR A 257 8.86 6.70 13.47
N LEU A 258 9.19 5.42 13.32
CA LEU A 258 10.19 4.99 12.34
C LEU A 258 9.95 3.53 11.99
N ALA A 259 10.14 3.17 10.73
CA ALA A 259 10.34 1.80 10.29
C ALA A 259 11.24 1.79 9.04
N VAL A 260 11.84 0.63 8.77
CA VAL A 260 12.76 0.40 7.66
C VAL A 260 12.48 -0.95 6.99
N CYS A 261 12.91 -1.11 5.74
CA CYS A 261 12.36 -2.05 4.76
C CYS A 261 10.90 -1.80 4.41
N SER A 262 10.55 -1.96 3.13
CA SER A 262 9.22 -1.69 2.58
C SER A 262 8.47 -2.95 2.12
N THR A 263 8.80 -4.11 2.71
CA THR A 263 8.24 -5.43 2.38
C THR A 263 6.72 -5.40 2.21
N ALA A 264 6.02 -4.73 3.14
CA ALA A 264 4.59 -4.46 3.01
C ALA A 264 4.17 -3.19 3.75
N TYR A 265 3.54 -2.25 3.04
CA TYR A 265 2.95 -1.06 3.64
C TYR A 265 1.68 -0.63 2.89
N ALA A 266 0.72 -0.08 3.60
CA ALA A 266 -0.49 0.49 3.00
C ALA A 266 -0.51 2.00 3.13
N VAL A 267 -1.09 2.68 2.15
CA VAL A 267 -1.25 4.15 2.13
C VAL A 267 -2.67 4.54 1.75
N THR A 268 -3.11 5.69 2.25
CA THR A 268 -4.31 6.37 1.76
C THR A 268 -4.01 7.21 0.52
N LEU A 269 -5.02 7.57 -0.28
CA LEU A 269 -4.85 8.47 -1.42
C LEU A 269 -4.13 9.80 -1.05
N PRO A 270 -4.53 10.53 0.02
CA PRO A 270 -3.82 11.73 0.43
C PRO A 270 -2.37 11.46 0.84
N ALA A 271 -2.11 10.33 1.51
CA ALA A 271 -0.76 9.92 1.87
C ALA A 271 0.10 9.62 0.63
N ALA A 272 -0.47 8.97 -0.39
CA ALA A 272 0.24 8.73 -1.65
C ALA A 272 0.63 10.03 -2.35
N GLN A 273 -0.24 11.05 -2.34
CA GLN A 273 0.08 12.39 -2.87
C GLN A 273 1.21 13.06 -2.08
N LYS A 274 1.14 13.02 -0.75
CA LYS A 274 2.18 13.54 0.16
C LYS A 274 3.53 12.87 -0.09
N ILE A 275 3.56 11.53 -0.14
CA ILE A 275 4.80 10.78 -0.37
C ILE A 275 5.34 11.09 -1.76
N LEU A 276 4.51 11.05 -2.81
CA LEU A 276 4.94 11.36 -4.18
C LEU A 276 5.53 12.77 -4.31
N ALA A 277 4.97 13.75 -3.60
CA ALA A 277 5.54 15.09 -3.53
C ALA A 277 6.92 15.07 -2.84
N ALA A 278 7.00 14.47 -1.65
CA ALA A 278 8.21 14.45 -0.84
C ALA A 278 9.39 13.66 -1.45
N VAL A 279 9.11 12.55 -2.15
CA VAL A 279 10.15 11.65 -2.69
C VAL A 279 10.53 11.96 -4.14
N SER A 280 9.79 12.84 -4.83
CA SER A 280 10.00 13.07 -6.27
C SER A 280 9.70 14.50 -6.73
N VAL A 281 8.47 15.00 -6.55
CA VAL A 281 8.02 16.21 -7.27
C VAL A 281 8.49 17.52 -6.63
N ALA A 282 8.48 17.59 -5.30
CA ALA A 282 8.79 18.78 -4.52
C ALA A 282 9.44 18.39 -3.18
N PRO A 283 10.63 17.77 -3.22
CA PRO A 283 11.35 17.43 -1.99
C PRO A 283 11.69 18.71 -1.22
N THR A 284 11.54 18.65 0.10
CA THR A 284 11.97 19.67 1.05
C THR A 284 13.21 19.19 1.80
N GLU A 285 13.90 20.11 2.48
CA GLU A 285 14.99 19.77 3.42
C GLU A 285 14.52 18.83 4.55
N GLU A 286 13.23 18.82 4.88
CA GLU A 286 12.65 17.91 5.87
C GLU A 286 12.52 16.48 5.30
N SER A 287 12.11 16.32 4.04
CA SER A 287 11.97 15.01 3.41
C SER A 287 13.29 14.43 2.89
N MET A 288 14.18 15.28 2.36
CA MET A 288 15.49 14.92 1.81
C MET A 288 16.60 15.83 2.35
N PRO A 289 16.96 15.74 3.64
CA PRO A 289 18.07 16.52 4.18
C PRO A 289 19.37 16.25 3.42
N ALA A 290 20.25 17.25 3.38
CA ALA A 290 21.60 17.11 2.83
C ALA A 290 22.40 16.04 3.59
N GLY A 291 23.18 15.23 2.86
CA GLY A 291 24.04 14.18 3.43
C GLY A 291 23.31 12.92 3.94
N GLU A 292 21.99 12.88 3.89
CA GLU A 292 21.18 11.76 4.36
C GLU A 292 20.83 10.76 3.24
N SER A 293 20.58 9.50 3.61
CA SER A 293 20.14 8.49 2.64
C SER A 293 18.75 8.83 2.07
N ILE A 294 18.59 8.57 0.77
CA ILE A 294 17.34 8.73 0.00
C ILE A 294 16.83 7.39 -0.57
N VAL A 295 17.32 6.27 -0.04
CA VAL A 295 16.70 4.96 -0.31
C VAL A 295 15.25 5.02 0.17
N TYR A 296 14.34 4.45 -0.63
CA TYR A 296 12.90 4.70 -0.52
C TYR A 296 12.32 4.40 0.88
N ASP A 297 12.69 3.28 1.47
CA ASP A 297 12.23 2.88 2.80
C ASP A 297 12.72 3.82 3.91
N VAL A 298 13.99 4.27 3.84
CA VAL A 298 14.57 5.26 4.76
C VAL A 298 13.84 6.60 4.65
N MET A 299 13.54 7.03 3.43
CA MET A 299 12.73 8.24 3.22
C MET A 299 11.34 8.09 3.85
N LEU A 300 10.67 6.96 3.61
CA LEU A 300 9.34 6.69 4.13
C LEU A 300 9.33 6.67 5.66
N GLY A 301 10.35 6.06 6.26
CA GLY A 301 10.58 6.07 7.71
C GLY A 301 10.74 7.50 8.26
N ARG A 302 11.51 8.36 7.59
CA ARG A 302 11.69 9.78 7.96
C ARG A 302 10.39 10.57 7.90
N LEU A 303 9.53 10.29 6.91
CA LEU A 303 8.21 10.93 6.82
C LEU A 303 7.29 10.53 7.98
N CYS A 304 7.46 9.34 8.58
CA CYS A 304 6.81 8.98 9.84
C CYS A 304 7.46 9.71 11.04
N GLU A 305 8.79 9.79 11.06
CA GLU A 305 9.56 10.35 12.19
C GLU A 305 9.31 11.83 12.41
N THR A 306 9.16 12.57 11.32
CA THR A 306 8.85 14.01 11.31
C THR A 306 7.38 14.31 11.60
N GLY A 307 6.52 13.29 11.64
CA GLY A 307 5.07 13.46 11.76
C GLY A 307 4.39 13.95 10.47
N TYR A 308 5.13 13.99 9.35
CA TYR A 308 4.58 14.32 8.03
C TYR A 308 3.49 13.31 7.60
N LEU A 309 3.66 12.05 8.00
CA LEU A 309 2.70 10.97 7.90
C LEU A 309 2.31 10.45 9.28
N ARG A 310 1.02 10.18 9.47
CA ARG A 310 0.52 9.44 10.63
C ARG A 310 0.68 7.94 10.37
N CYS A 311 1.69 7.34 10.99
CA CYS A 311 2.04 5.94 10.76
C CYS A 311 1.58 5.05 11.91
N ILE A 312 1.04 3.87 11.59
CA ILE A 312 0.75 2.79 12.55
C ILE A 312 1.47 1.54 12.09
N SER A 313 2.10 0.83 13.02
CA SER A 313 2.84 -0.40 12.71
C SER A 313 2.63 -1.45 13.81
N THR A 314 3.16 -2.64 13.57
CA THR A 314 3.12 -3.81 14.45
C THR A 314 4.52 -4.36 14.70
N TYR A 315 4.81 -4.73 15.93
CA TYR A 315 6.04 -5.45 16.30
C TYR A 315 5.71 -6.79 16.98
N PRO A 316 6.23 -7.93 16.49
CA PRO A 316 6.87 -8.11 15.19
C PRO A 316 5.96 -7.77 14.00
N SER A 317 6.52 -7.74 12.79
CA SER A 317 5.76 -7.52 11.56
C SER A 317 4.72 -8.63 11.33
N VAL A 318 3.68 -8.33 10.55
CA VAL A 318 2.65 -9.31 10.12
C VAL A 318 3.06 -10.03 8.84
N MET A 319 3.82 -9.35 8.00
CA MET A 319 4.41 -9.90 6.79
C MET A 319 5.93 -9.93 6.91
N GLY A 320 6.52 -10.95 6.31
CA GLY A 320 7.96 -11.20 6.30
C GLY A 320 8.45 -11.43 4.87
N ASN A 321 9.60 -12.08 4.74
CA ASN A 321 10.17 -12.38 3.43
C ASN A 321 10.31 -13.88 3.23
N TRP A 322 10.23 -14.31 1.97
CA TRP A 322 10.52 -15.65 1.50
C TRP A 322 11.57 -15.62 0.40
N LYS A 323 12.46 -16.61 0.45
CA LYS A 323 13.42 -16.91 -0.60
C LYS A 323 13.29 -18.39 -0.94
N GLY A 324 12.96 -18.67 -2.20
CA GLY A 324 12.96 -20.04 -2.73
C GLY A 324 14.37 -20.66 -2.77
N ALA A 325 14.43 -21.99 -2.70
CA ALA A 325 15.67 -22.73 -2.83
C ALA A 325 16.34 -22.47 -4.19
N GLY A 326 17.67 -22.40 -4.21
CA GLY A 326 18.42 -22.15 -5.44
C GLY A 326 19.76 -21.48 -5.22
N LEU A 327 20.25 -20.86 -6.29
CA LEU A 327 21.50 -20.11 -6.25
C LEU A 327 21.36 -18.81 -5.44
N PRO A 328 22.44 -18.34 -4.77
CA PRO A 328 22.42 -17.09 -4.00
C PRO A 328 21.90 -15.88 -4.79
N SER A 329 22.24 -15.78 -6.07
CA SER A 329 21.80 -14.71 -6.98
C SER A 329 20.27 -14.59 -7.13
N LYS A 330 19.51 -15.67 -6.90
CA LYS A 330 18.04 -15.65 -7.04
C LYS A 330 17.33 -14.88 -5.93
N GLY A 331 18.03 -14.57 -4.84
CA GLY A 331 17.42 -13.99 -3.64
C GLY A 331 16.91 -12.57 -3.83
N SER A 332 17.77 -11.65 -4.22
CA SER A 332 17.47 -10.21 -4.31
C SER A 332 18.01 -9.62 -5.60
N ASP A 333 17.23 -8.73 -6.20
CA ASP A 333 17.64 -7.92 -7.36
C ASP A 333 18.20 -6.56 -6.93
N ILE A 334 18.20 -6.25 -5.62
CA ILE A 334 18.84 -5.05 -5.06
C ILE A 334 20.34 -5.29 -4.87
N GLN A 335 20.69 -6.41 -4.23
CA GLN A 335 22.06 -6.82 -3.95
C GLN A 335 22.40 -8.07 -4.75
N TYR A 336 23.19 -7.92 -5.81
CA TYR A 336 23.65 -9.06 -6.60
C TYR A 336 24.66 -9.90 -5.81
N ARG A 337 24.38 -11.20 -5.66
CA ARG A 337 25.32 -12.20 -5.13
C ARG A 337 25.84 -13.06 -6.27
N TYR A 338 27.15 -13.04 -6.49
CA TYR A 338 27.78 -13.85 -7.53
C TYR A 338 27.75 -15.34 -7.16
N ASP A 339 27.30 -16.18 -8.09
CA ASP A 339 27.12 -17.63 -7.86
C ASP A 339 28.41 -18.45 -7.97
N GLY A 340 29.52 -17.82 -8.37
CA GLY A 340 30.77 -18.53 -8.64
C GLY A 340 30.80 -19.22 -10.01
N PRO A 341 31.95 -19.83 -10.36
CA PRO A 341 32.08 -20.74 -11.49
C PRO A 341 31.07 -21.88 -11.41
N ARG A 342 30.68 -22.44 -12.56
CA ARG A 342 29.63 -23.47 -12.64
C ARG A 342 29.91 -24.68 -11.74
N GLU A 343 31.18 -25.06 -11.64
CA GLU A 343 31.69 -26.19 -10.88
C GLU A 343 31.68 -25.95 -9.36
N GLU A 344 31.63 -24.68 -8.92
CA GLU A 344 31.72 -24.27 -7.51
C GLU A 344 30.40 -23.72 -6.96
N ARG A 345 29.33 -23.78 -7.74
CA ARG A 345 28.01 -23.26 -7.35
C ARG A 345 27.49 -23.96 -6.10
N VAL A 346 27.23 -23.18 -5.07
CA VAL A 346 26.57 -23.64 -3.84
C VAL A 346 25.08 -23.32 -3.93
N PHE A 347 24.24 -24.33 -3.73
CA PHE A 347 22.79 -24.17 -3.69
C PHE A 347 22.34 -24.00 -2.24
N GLU A 348 21.53 -22.98 -2.01
CA GLU A 348 20.91 -22.69 -0.73
C GLU A 348 19.51 -23.30 -0.68
N GLY A 349 19.11 -23.78 0.51
CA GLY A 349 17.73 -24.17 0.77
C GLY A 349 16.79 -22.97 0.75
N ALA A 350 15.48 -23.22 0.76
CA ALA A 350 14.51 -22.15 0.95
C ALA A 350 14.67 -21.54 2.35
N SER A 351 14.39 -20.25 2.48
CA SER A 351 14.44 -19.54 3.75
C SER A 351 13.28 -18.56 3.87
N PHE A 352 12.81 -18.35 5.09
CA PHE A 352 11.75 -17.41 5.44
C PHE A 352 12.18 -16.65 6.69
N TRP A 353 11.72 -15.41 6.81
CA TRP A 353 11.99 -14.57 7.98
C TRP A 353 10.75 -13.77 8.34
N GLY A 354 10.52 -13.55 9.63
CA GLY A 354 9.44 -12.65 10.07
C GLY A 354 8.01 -13.23 9.97
N VAL A 355 7.85 -14.54 9.79
CA VAL A 355 6.56 -15.26 9.82
C VAL A 355 6.66 -16.58 10.58
N VAL A 356 5.56 -17.07 11.16
CA VAL A 356 5.55 -18.33 11.92
C VAL A 356 5.05 -19.50 11.06
N TYR A 357 3.89 -19.37 10.42
CA TYR A 357 3.28 -20.39 9.57
C TYR A 357 3.33 -19.95 8.10
N SER A 358 4.54 -19.85 7.55
CA SER A 358 4.77 -19.41 6.16
C SER A 358 3.86 -20.17 5.18
N VAL A 359 3.19 -19.42 4.31
CA VAL A 359 2.39 -20.01 3.22
C VAL A 359 3.28 -20.79 2.28
N MET A 360 4.44 -20.22 1.92
CA MET A 360 5.36 -20.84 0.97
C MET A 360 6.02 -22.11 1.51
N ASP A 361 6.30 -22.17 2.82
CA ASP A 361 6.84 -23.37 3.48
C ASP A 361 5.79 -24.48 3.63
N ASN A 362 4.53 -24.11 3.82
CA ASN A 362 3.41 -25.06 3.93
C ASN A 362 2.71 -25.36 2.59
N LEU A 363 3.25 -24.85 1.48
CA LEU A 363 2.57 -24.79 0.19
C LEU A 363 2.06 -26.14 -0.31
N GLY A 364 2.90 -27.19 -0.23
CA GLY A 364 2.56 -28.52 -0.74
C GLY A 364 1.33 -29.14 -0.06
N GLY A 365 1.23 -29.00 1.27
CA GLY A 365 0.07 -29.47 2.04
C GLY A 365 -1.18 -28.63 1.73
N LEU A 366 -1.03 -27.30 1.68
CA LEU A 366 -2.14 -26.37 1.41
C LEU A 366 -2.77 -26.61 0.03
N VAL A 367 -1.95 -26.80 -1.01
CA VAL A 367 -2.43 -27.12 -2.37
C VAL A 367 -3.14 -28.48 -2.40
N SER A 368 -2.72 -29.42 -1.55
CA SER A 368 -3.36 -30.73 -1.41
C SER A 368 -4.63 -30.70 -0.54
N GLY A 369 -5.05 -29.52 -0.06
CA GLY A 369 -6.23 -29.34 0.78
C GLY A 369 -6.01 -29.69 2.26
N GLU A 370 -4.76 -29.82 2.71
CA GLU A 370 -4.46 -30.01 4.12
C GLU A 370 -4.87 -28.78 4.94
N ARG A 371 -5.45 -29.04 6.10
CA ARG A 371 -5.88 -27.99 7.05
C ARG A 371 -4.93 -27.82 8.21
N VAL A 372 -3.90 -28.65 8.29
CA VAL A 372 -2.92 -28.66 9.36
C VAL A 372 -1.63 -28.11 8.80
N VAL A 373 -1.15 -27.02 9.39
CA VAL A 373 0.10 -26.37 8.99
C VAL A 373 1.12 -26.48 10.11
N ARG A 374 2.39 -26.35 9.75
CA ARG A 374 3.52 -26.44 10.69
C ARG A 374 4.18 -25.08 10.80
N ALA A 375 4.64 -24.77 12.00
CA ALA A 375 5.48 -23.62 12.20
C ALA A 375 6.82 -23.82 11.49
N SER A 376 7.23 -22.81 10.75
CA SER A 376 8.49 -22.73 10.03
C SER A 376 9.64 -22.39 10.99
N VAL A 377 9.34 -21.84 12.17
CA VAL A 377 10.32 -21.52 13.23
C VAL A 377 10.08 -22.36 14.50
N ARG A 378 11.14 -22.56 15.30
CA ARG A 378 11.09 -23.31 16.57
C ARG A 378 10.63 -22.41 17.73
N ASP A 379 10.42 -22.98 18.92
CA ASP A 379 10.08 -22.25 20.16
C ASP A 379 8.83 -21.35 20.04
N VAL A 380 7.85 -21.81 19.26
CA VAL A 380 6.55 -21.15 19.10
C VAL A 380 5.51 -21.75 20.04
N MET A 381 4.41 -21.03 20.26
CA MET A 381 3.32 -21.52 21.11
C MET A 381 2.66 -22.79 20.56
N LEU A 382 2.47 -22.87 19.25
CA LEU A 382 1.80 -23.96 18.58
C LEU A 382 2.66 -24.47 17.42
N PRO A 383 3.48 -25.51 17.60
CA PRO A 383 4.31 -26.05 16.51
C PRO A 383 3.50 -26.58 15.31
N VAL A 384 2.23 -26.94 15.56
CA VAL A 384 1.26 -27.41 14.58
C VAL A 384 -0.05 -26.68 14.81
N LEU A 385 -0.64 -26.16 13.73
CA LEU A 385 -1.87 -25.38 13.78
C LEU A 385 -2.93 -25.99 12.87
N ASP A 386 -4.12 -26.25 13.43
CA ASP A 386 -5.32 -26.62 12.66
C ASP A 386 -6.08 -25.36 12.27
N LEU A 387 -6.16 -25.08 10.97
CA LEU A 387 -6.82 -23.91 10.41
C LEU A 387 -8.31 -23.81 10.77
N GLY A 388 -8.98 -24.93 11.10
CA GLY A 388 -10.35 -24.93 11.59
C GLY A 388 -10.53 -24.42 13.02
N ARG A 389 -9.44 -24.25 13.78
CA ARG A 389 -9.46 -23.85 15.20
C ARG A 389 -8.87 -22.48 15.46
N VAL A 390 -8.44 -21.77 14.41
CA VAL A 390 -7.86 -20.44 14.50
C VAL A 390 -8.92 -19.45 14.97
N LYS A 391 -8.56 -18.64 15.98
CA LYS A 391 -9.40 -17.56 16.50
C LYS A 391 -8.53 -16.30 16.60
N GLY A 392 -9.14 -15.15 16.36
CA GLY A 392 -8.51 -13.85 16.63
C GLY A 392 -8.35 -13.63 18.13
N ASN A 393 -7.30 -12.90 18.50
CA ASN A 393 -7.01 -12.51 19.88
C ASN A 393 -7.37 -11.04 20.10
N ARG A 394 -7.95 -10.73 21.26
CA ARG A 394 -8.13 -9.33 21.69
C ARG A 394 -6.96 -8.91 22.56
N GLY A 395 -6.40 -7.76 22.26
CA GLY A 395 -5.43 -7.07 23.10
C GLY A 395 -6.05 -5.95 23.96
N LYS A 396 -5.17 -5.18 24.59
CA LYS A 396 -5.52 -3.99 25.38
C LYS A 396 -4.47 -2.90 25.21
N LEU A 397 -4.87 -1.65 25.42
CA LEU A 397 -3.96 -0.51 25.46
C LEU A 397 -3.12 -0.56 26.74
N HIS A 398 -1.85 -0.19 26.57
CA HIS A 398 -0.87 -0.06 27.64
C HIS A 398 -0.02 1.19 27.38
N VAL A 399 0.59 1.71 28.44
CA VAL A 399 1.62 2.75 28.39
C VAL A 399 2.81 2.25 29.21
N LEU A 400 4.03 2.53 28.72
CA LEU A 400 5.26 2.31 29.47
C LEU A 400 5.69 3.63 30.07
N ASP A 401 5.81 3.66 31.40
CA ASP A 401 6.56 4.71 32.09
C ASP A 401 8.05 4.43 31.89
N TYR A 402 8.76 5.33 31.21
CA TYR A 402 10.19 5.18 30.89
C TYR A 402 11.12 5.56 32.05
N GLU A 403 10.62 6.24 33.09
CA GLU A 403 11.39 6.58 34.29
C GLU A 403 11.31 5.45 35.31
N GLU A 404 10.10 4.96 35.57
CA GLU A 404 9.87 3.87 36.53
C GLU A 404 10.01 2.49 35.90
N MET A 405 10.03 2.39 34.57
CA MET A 405 10.03 1.13 33.81
C MET A 405 8.81 0.26 34.11
N VAL A 406 7.66 0.89 34.38
CA VAL A 406 6.40 0.24 34.73
C VAL A 406 5.45 0.21 33.53
N LEU A 407 5.00 -0.99 33.18
CA LEU A 407 3.98 -1.20 32.13
C LEU A 407 2.59 -1.19 32.75
N SER A 408 1.76 -0.22 32.37
CA SER A 408 0.41 -0.03 32.90
C SER A 408 -0.65 -0.17 31.81
N GLY A 409 -1.79 -0.77 32.13
CA GLY A 409 -2.95 -0.81 31.23
C GLY A 409 -3.72 0.52 31.26
N VAL A 410 -4.33 0.89 30.12
CA VAL A 410 -5.14 2.11 29.96
C VAL A 410 -6.62 1.78 29.93
#